data_AF-R7PA82-F1
#
_entry.id   AF-R7PA82-F1
#
_cell.length_a   1.000
_cell.length_b   1.000
_cell.length_c   1.000
_cell.angle_alpha   90.00
_cell.angle_beta   90.00
_cell.angle_gamma   90.00
#
_symmetry.space_group_name_H-M   'P 1'
#
loop_
_entity.id
_entity.type
_entity.pdbx_description
1 polymer ?
#
loop_
_entity_poly.entity_id
_entity_poly.type
_entity_poly.pdbx_seq_one_letter_code
_entity_poly.pdbx_strand_id
1 'polypeptide(L)'
;MKSLRFIVGMLCAVLLLAGCNGKESQEQLFTRLSTGVVVVLNRYYYQIELPNGNKLYFTGFDEEGDLANLTADVEEIQPAIITGTGFFIDNQGTIMTNRHVAQPIINPSEVRKNLMATLRTIKKACDVRMAELSEAYNALEQQKGNCYTYSFYGGTMIDYQRLAEIQSQQEELRNAYAEMQQAKDNVDDNLDPSSMPITPVCELGIAYNDTYVTNEKDFLERNPCVVTKVSDKDDVDLAVLQLKDKKTPEKAHVFALKGRQVGKRSFWQHLTSVFSDDGEQKLEMGQQLYMIGYNAGLILGTTKQGLKAQMTSGKVTQLPDGQRLLYSIPTLQGSSGSPVVDEYGNLVAVNFAKLGTTDNFNFGIPEDQIRQFMGW
;
A
#
# COMPACT_ATOMS: atom_id res chain seq x y z
N MET A 1 -21.19 60.49 29.43
CA MET A 1 -19.82 60.05 29.80
C MET A 1 -19.75 58.68 30.48
N LYS A 2 -20.69 58.30 31.35
CA LYS A 2 -20.68 56.96 32.02
C LYS A 2 -21.00 55.79 31.07
N SER A 3 -21.91 55.97 30.10
CA SER A 3 -22.26 54.92 29.12
C SER A 3 -21.14 54.63 28.12
N LEU A 4 -20.39 55.66 27.69
CA LEU A 4 -19.26 55.49 26.75
C LEU A 4 -18.10 54.72 27.39
N ARG A 5 -17.83 54.93 28.69
CA ARG A 5 -16.83 54.16 29.44
C ARG A 5 -17.23 52.69 29.63
N PHE A 6 -18.54 52.42 29.74
CA PHE A 6 -19.07 51.05 29.85
C PHE A 6 -18.98 50.31 28.51
N ILE A 7 -19.29 50.98 27.40
CA ILE A 7 -19.18 50.42 26.05
C ILE A 7 -17.71 50.17 25.69
N VAL A 8 -16.80 51.11 25.99
CA VAL A 8 -15.35 50.93 25.76
C VAL A 8 -14.78 49.82 26.66
N GLY A 9 -15.23 49.74 27.92
CA GLY A 9 -14.84 48.65 28.82
C GLY A 9 -15.31 47.27 28.36
N MET A 10 -16.53 47.18 27.81
CA MET A 10 -17.08 45.95 27.24
C MET A 10 -16.39 45.57 25.93
N LEU A 11 -16.02 46.56 25.09
CA LEU A 11 -15.24 46.33 23.87
C LEU A 11 -13.82 45.83 24.20
N CYS A 12 -13.17 46.40 25.21
CA CYS A 12 -11.86 45.94 25.69
C CYS A 12 -11.93 44.54 26.32
N ALA A 13 -13.01 44.20 27.03
CA ALA A 13 -13.21 42.86 27.58
C ALA A 13 -13.48 41.81 26.48
N VAL A 14 -14.16 42.18 25.40
CA VAL A 14 -14.36 41.33 24.21
C VAL A 14 -13.06 41.19 23.40
N LEU A 15 -12.22 42.24 23.33
CA LEU A 15 -10.89 42.19 22.71
C LEU A 15 -9.88 41.36 23.52
N LEU A 16 -10.05 41.25 24.84
CA LEU A 16 -9.25 40.36 25.69
C LEU A 16 -9.70 38.87 25.61
N LEU A 17 -10.92 38.61 25.16
CA LEU A 17 -11.46 37.26 24.90
C LEU A 17 -11.33 36.83 23.44
N ALA A 18 -10.93 37.74 22.55
CA ALA A 18 -10.39 37.37 21.25
C ALA A 18 -9.02 36.74 21.50
N GLY A 19 -9.02 35.44 21.80
CA GLY A 19 -7.80 34.65 21.87
C GLY A 19 -6.98 34.94 20.62
N CYS A 20 -5.83 35.59 20.80
CA CYS A 20 -4.85 35.74 19.73
C CYS A 20 -4.66 34.37 19.07
N ASN A 21 -4.60 34.35 17.74
CA ASN A 21 -4.25 33.18 16.92
C ASN A 21 -2.77 32.81 17.20
N GLY A 22 -2.48 32.45 18.44
CA GLY A 22 -1.16 32.22 18.99
C GLY A 22 -0.70 30.81 18.69
N LYS A 23 0.62 30.63 18.71
CA LYS A 23 1.24 29.31 18.65
C LYS A 23 0.64 28.41 19.73
N GLU A 24 0.26 27.21 19.36
CA GLU A 24 -0.27 26.20 20.28
C GLU A 24 0.87 25.42 20.94
N SER A 25 0.66 24.96 22.17
CA SER A 25 1.58 23.98 22.76
C SER A 25 1.47 22.64 22.03
N GLN A 26 2.52 21.81 22.14
CA GLN A 26 2.49 20.46 21.58
C GLN A 26 1.31 19.62 22.10
N GLU A 27 0.91 19.79 23.37
CA GLU A 27 -0.22 19.08 23.96
C GLU A 27 -1.56 19.53 23.38
N GLN A 28 -1.72 20.84 23.13
CA GLN A 28 -2.90 21.41 22.48
C GLN A 28 -3.02 20.92 21.04
N LEU A 29 -1.91 20.97 20.28
CA LEU A 29 -1.83 20.41 18.93
C LEU A 29 -2.17 18.92 18.94
N PHE A 30 -1.56 18.13 19.83
CA PHE A 30 -1.83 16.69 19.90
C PHE A 30 -3.31 16.39 20.17
N THR A 31 -3.89 17.04 21.17
CA THR A 31 -5.30 16.84 21.56
C THR A 31 -6.25 17.14 20.41
N ARG A 32 -5.99 18.21 19.66
CA ARG A 32 -6.81 18.62 18.51
C ARG A 32 -6.58 17.72 17.30
N LEU A 33 -5.32 17.54 16.89
CA LEU A 33 -4.97 16.91 15.62
C LEU A 33 -5.12 15.38 15.65
N SER A 34 -4.98 14.74 16.81
CA SER A 34 -5.05 13.27 16.95
C SER A 34 -6.40 12.70 16.55
N THR A 35 -7.48 13.47 16.64
CA THR A 35 -8.81 13.03 16.22
C THR A 35 -8.97 12.97 14.70
N GLY A 36 -8.10 13.66 13.95
CA GLY A 36 -8.14 13.75 12.49
C GLY A 36 -7.22 12.79 11.75
N VAL A 37 -6.34 12.08 12.47
CA VAL A 37 -5.43 11.08 11.90
C VAL A 37 -5.97 9.66 12.09
N VAL A 38 -5.66 8.80 11.15
CA VAL A 38 -6.15 7.41 11.09
C VAL A 38 -5.03 6.47 10.66
N VAL A 39 -5.07 5.21 11.12
CA VAL A 39 -4.28 4.15 10.50
C VAL A 39 -4.98 3.73 9.23
N VAL A 40 -4.27 3.78 8.11
CA VAL A 40 -4.70 3.20 6.85
C VAL A 40 -4.16 1.79 6.77
N LEU A 41 -5.04 0.83 6.52
CA LEU A 41 -4.68 -0.55 6.19
C LEU A 41 -5.05 -0.80 4.74
N ASN A 42 -4.10 -1.33 3.99
CA ASN A 42 -4.30 -1.82 2.63
C ASN A 42 -3.91 -3.29 2.57
N ARG A 43 -4.91 -4.13 2.29
CA ARG A 43 -4.75 -5.54 1.99
C ARG A 43 -4.68 -5.67 0.47
N TYR A 44 -3.58 -6.18 -0.05
CA TYR A 44 -3.31 -6.13 -1.48
C TYR A 44 -2.63 -7.37 -2.03
N TYR A 45 -2.82 -7.57 -3.33
CA TYR A 45 -2.03 -8.46 -4.18
C TYR A 45 -1.94 -7.83 -5.56
N TYR A 46 -1.15 -8.42 -6.45
CA TYR A 46 -1.04 -7.99 -7.84
C TYR A 46 -1.63 -9.06 -8.75
N GLN A 47 -2.25 -8.62 -9.84
CA GLN A 47 -2.73 -9.48 -10.91
C GLN A 47 -1.89 -9.21 -12.16
N ILE A 48 -1.46 -10.27 -12.83
CA ILE A 48 -0.86 -10.25 -14.17
C ILE A 48 -1.90 -10.82 -15.13
N GLU A 49 -2.26 -10.07 -16.17
CA GLU A 49 -3.09 -10.60 -17.26
C GLU A 49 -2.19 -11.17 -18.36
N LEU A 50 -2.39 -12.44 -18.69
CA LEU A 50 -1.68 -13.14 -19.76
C LEU A 50 -2.37 -12.88 -21.11
N PRO A 51 -1.66 -12.98 -22.25
CA PRO A 51 -2.24 -12.75 -23.58
C PRO A 51 -3.42 -13.68 -23.94
N ASN A 52 -3.50 -14.86 -23.32
CA ASN A 52 -4.61 -15.79 -23.49
C ASN A 52 -5.84 -15.45 -22.63
N GLY A 53 -5.81 -14.34 -21.87
CA GLY A 53 -6.87 -13.90 -20.97
C GLY A 53 -6.82 -14.53 -19.58
N ASN A 54 -5.92 -15.49 -19.33
CA ASN A 54 -5.72 -16.06 -18.00
C ASN A 54 -5.02 -15.06 -17.09
N LYS A 55 -5.17 -15.25 -15.78
CA LYS A 55 -4.63 -14.36 -14.76
C LYS A 55 -3.71 -15.13 -13.83
N LEU A 56 -2.65 -14.46 -13.40
CA LEU A 56 -1.79 -14.90 -12.31
C LEU A 56 -1.82 -13.86 -11.19
N TYR A 57 -1.67 -14.32 -9.96
CA TYR A 57 -1.74 -13.52 -8.75
C TYR A 57 -0.47 -13.69 -7.95
N PHE A 58 0.01 -12.62 -7.32
CA PHE A 58 1.23 -12.64 -6.50
C PHE A 58 1.26 -11.44 -5.53
N THR A 59 2.15 -11.43 -4.54
CA THR A 59 2.19 -10.36 -3.52
C THR A 59 3.42 -9.46 -3.55
N GLY A 60 4.46 -9.85 -4.30
CA GLY A 60 5.69 -9.08 -4.41
C GLY A 60 6.86 -9.97 -4.79
N PHE A 61 8.03 -9.68 -4.22
CA PHE A 61 9.22 -10.53 -4.33
C PHE A 61 9.57 -11.12 -2.96
N ASP A 62 10.05 -12.35 -2.93
CA ASP A 62 10.58 -13.00 -1.73
C ASP A 62 12.06 -12.64 -1.49
N GLU A 63 12.68 -13.28 -0.50
CA GLU A 63 14.08 -13.04 -0.13
C GLU A 63 15.08 -13.45 -1.22
N GLU A 64 14.67 -14.34 -2.14
CA GLU A 64 15.49 -14.81 -3.26
C GLU A 64 15.30 -13.94 -4.51
N GLY A 65 14.32 -13.02 -4.49
CA GLY A 65 13.95 -12.16 -5.61
C GLY A 65 12.97 -12.80 -6.57
N ASP A 66 12.32 -13.90 -6.17
CA ASP A 66 11.27 -14.58 -6.92
C ASP A 66 9.88 -14.06 -6.59
N LEU A 67 8.92 -14.24 -7.50
CA LEU A 67 7.55 -13.77 -7.27
C LEU A 67 6.92 -14.51 -6.08
N ALA A 68 6.72 -13.78 -4.99
CA ALA A 68 6.12 -14.31 -3.78
C ALA A 68 4.64 -14.63 -4.00
N ASN A 69 4.21 -15.80 -3.52
CA ASN A 69 2.83 -16.24 -3.54
C ASN A 69 2.20 -16.30 -4.94
N LEU A 70 3.01 -16.69 -5.95
CA LEU A 70 2.55 -16.81 -7.33
C LEU A 70 1.55 -17.97 -7.48
N THR A 71 0.32 -17.68 -7.89
CA THR A 71 -0.73 -18.69 -8.15
C THR A 71 -1.62 -18.29 -9.34
N ALA A 72 -2.29 -19.27 -9.95
CA ALA A 72 -3.33 -19.05 -10.95
C ALA A 72 -4.74 -19.02 -10.35
N ASP A 73 -4.91 -19.39 -9.08
CA ASP A 73 -6.18 -19.36 -8.36
C ASP A 73 -6.21 -18.17 -7.38
N VAL A 74 -7.21 -17.30 -7.55
CA VAL A 74 -7.38 -16.13 -6.68
C VAL A 74 -7.74 -16.51 -5.25
N GLU A 75 -8.35 -17.68 -5.02
CA GLU A 75 -8.72 -18.13 -3.68
C GLU A 75 -7.51 -18.66 -2.88
N GLU A 76 -6.42 -19.03 -3.57
CA GLU A 76 -5.17 -19.46 -2.94
C GLU A 76 -4.29 -18.29 -2.51
N ILE A 77 -4.54 -17.08 -3.04
CA ILE A 77 -3.73 -15.91 -2.70
C ILE A 77 -3.88 -15.57 -1.21
N GLN A 78 -2.74 -15.30 -0.59
CA GLN A 78 -2.63 -14.74 0.75
C GLN A 78 -2.18 -13.29 0.60
N PRO A 79 -3.10 -12.31 0.61
CA PRO A 79 -2.76 -10.92 0.35
C PRO A 79 -1.74 -10.38 1.34
N ALA A 80 -0.85 -9.53 0.85
CA ALA A 80 0.05 -8.76 1.70
C ALA A 80 -0.72 -7.62 2.40
N ILE A 81 -0.21 -7.19 3.54
CA ILE A 81 -0.76 -6.06 4.29
C ILE A 81 0.31 -4.97 4.34
N ILE A 82 -0.08 -3.76 3.98
CA ILE A 82 0.70 -2.56 4.27
C ILE A 82 -0.14 -1.61 5.12
N THR A 83 0.50 -0.96 6.09
CA THR A 83 -0.13 0.06 6.92
C THR A 83 0.62 1.38 6.78
N GLY A 84 -0.12 2.46 6.93
CA GLY A 84 0.41 3.82 6.95
C GLY A 84 -0.50 4.75 7.73
N THR A 85 -0.19 6.03 7.70
CA THR A 85 -1.01 7.09 8.29
C THR A 85 -1.80 7.80 7.20
N GLY A 86 -3.06 8.12 7.51
CA GLY A 86 -3.87 9.04 6.71
C GLY A 86 -4.49 10.11 7.59
N PHE A 87 -5.01 11.17 6.98
CA PHE A 87 -5.68 12.25 7.71
C PHE A 87 -6.81 12.90 6.90
N PHE A 88 -7.86 13.36 7.60
CA PHE A 88 -9.02 13.98 6.96
C PHE A 88 -8.70 15.38 6.42
N ILE A 89 -9.15 15.68 5.20
CA ILE A 89 -8.92 16.97 4.51
C ILE A 89 -10.21 17.71 4.14
N ASP A 90 -11.37 17.12 4.43
CA ASP A 90 -12.69 17.74 4.38
C ASP A 90 -13.69 17.03 5.33
N ASN A 91 -14.97 17.41 5.25
CA ASN A 91 -16.06 16.80 6.02
C ASN A 91 -16.77 15.65 5.29
N GLN A 92 -16.30 15.26 4.11
CA GLN A 92 -16.91 14.25 3.27
C GLN A 92 -16.23 12.89 3.42
N GLY A 93 -15.36 12.69 4.42
CA GLY A 93 -14.62 11.44 4.60
C GLY A 93 -13.41 11.31 3.66
N THR A 94 -12.97 12.42 3.04
CA THR A 94 -11.79 12.45 2.19
C THR A 94 -10.53 12.43 3.03
N ILE A 95 -9.63 11.50 2.74
CA ILE A 95 -8.42 11.21 3.51
C ILE A 95 -7.22 11.33 2.58
N MET A 96 -6.18 12.06 3.00
CA MET A 96 -4.90 12.12 2.30
C MET A 96 -3.91 11.13 2.93
N THR A 97 -3.12 10.46 2.09
CA THR A 97 -2.04 9.55 2.50
C THR A 97 -0.99 9.45 1.37
N ASN A 98 0.01 8.57 1.50
CA ASN A 98 0.95 8.31 0.42
C ASN A 98 0.38 7.37 -0.65
N ARG A 99 0.87 7.51 -1.89
CA ARG A 99 0.48 6.64 -3.00
C ARG A 99 0.90 5.20 -2.73
N HIS A 100 2.10 4.94 -2.24
CA HIS A 100 2.54 3.56 -1.96
C HIS A 100 1.72 2.87 -0.85
N VAL A 101 1.08 3.62 0.06
CA VAL A 101 0.17 3.07 1.08
C VAL A 101 -1.17 2.71 0.44
N ALA A 102 -1.72 3.60 -0.39
CA ALA A 102 -3.02 3.41 -1.04
C ALA A 102 -2.99 2.40 -2.20
N GLN A 103 -1.90 2.39 -2.95
CA GLN A 103 -1.69 1.59 -4.16
C GLN A 103 -0.19 1.24 -4.28
N PRO A 104 0.24 0.11 -3.68
CA PRO A 104 1.62 -0.34 -3.72
C PRO A 104 2.17 -0.40 -5.14
N ILE A 105 3.41 0.08 -5.28
CA ILE A 105 4.10 0.21 -6.57
C ILE A 105 5.03 -0.98 -6.72
N ILE A 106 5.02 -1.58 -7.91
CA ILE A 106 5.94 -2.65 -8.29
C ILE A 106 6.53 -2.37 -9.66
N ASN A 107 7.78 -2.78 -9.88
CA ASN A 107 8.48 -2.61 -11.15
C ASN A 107 7.94 -3.63 -12.18
N PRO A 108 7.17 -3.22 -13.21
CA PRO A 108 6.57 -4.17 -14.14
C PRO A 108 7.61 -4.96 -14.93
N SER A 109 8.74 -4.33 -15.28
CA SER A 109 9.82 -4.98 -16.04
C SER A 109 10.49 -6.10 -15.24
N GLU A 110 10.63 -5.91 -13.93
CA GLU A 110 11.22 -6.90 -13.03
C GLU A 110 10.27 -8.09 -12.82
N VAL A 111 8.98 -7.82 -12.59
CA VAL A 111 7.94 -8.85 -12.51
C VAL A 111 7.90 -9.69 -13.77
N ARG A 112 7.88 -9.05 -14.94
CA ARG A 112 7.87 -9.72 -16.25
C ARG A 112 9.12 -10.57 -16.45
N LYS A 113 10.29 -10.05 -16.07
CA LYS A 113 11.56 -10.80 -16.15
C LYS A 113 11.52 -12.05 -15.26
N ASN A 114 11.06 -11.93 -14.02
CA ASN A 114 10.96 -13.05 -13.09
C ASN A 114 9.96 -14.09 -13.62
N LEU A 115 8.76 -13.66 -14.00
CA LEU A 115 7.74 -14.53 -14.60
C LEU A 115 8.29 -15.32 -15.80
N MET A 116 8.99 -14.66 -16.73
CA MET A 116 9.60 -15.34 -17.89
C MET A 116 10.66 -16.36 -17.48
N ALA A 117 11.42 -16.09 -16.42
CA ALA A 117 12.38 -17.06 -15.89
C ALA A 117 11.66 -18.26 -15.26
N THR A 118 10.63 -18.04 -14.46
CA THR A 118 9.81 -19.08 -13.84
C THR A 118 9.16 -19.98 -14.90
N LEU A 119 8.55 -19.41 -15.94
CA LEU A 119 7.92 -20.17 -17.03
C LEU A 119 8.94 -21.04 -17.79
N ARG A 120 10.16 -20.54 -18.03
CA ARG A 120 11.25 -21.34 -18.64
C ARG A 120 11.68 -22.49 -17.73
N THR A 121 11.77 -22.25 -16.43
CA THR A 121 12.10 -23.30 -15.45
C THR A 121 11.03 -24.38 -15.42
N ILE A 122 9.76 -24.00 -15.44
CA ILE A 122 8.62 -24.94 -15.51
C ILE A 122 8.72 -25.78 -16.79
N LYS A 123 8.92 -25.17 -17.96
CA LYS A 123 9.08 -25.93 -19.21
C LYS A 123 10.22 -26.94 -19.15
N LYS A 124 11.37 -26.52 -18.62
CA LYS A 124 12.52 -27.41 -18.46
C LYS A 124 12.23 -28.57 -17.50
N ALA A 125 11.48 -28.31 -16.42
CA ALA A 125 11.04 -29.37 -15.51
C ALA A 125 10.09 -30.36 -16.19
N CYS A 126 9.14 -29.87 -17.01
CA CYS A 126 8.29 -30.71 -17.85
C CYS A 126 9.12 -31.57 -18.81
N ASP A 127 10.12 -30.99 -19.49
CA ASP A 127 11.02 -31.71 -20.40
C ASP A 127 11.77 -32.85 -19.72
N VAL A 128 12.36 -32.57 -18.54
CA VAL A 128 13.05 -33.59 -17.74
C VAL A 128 12.09 -34.70 -17.35
N ARG A 129 10.90 -34.34 -16.84
CA ARG A 129 9.90 -35.31 -16.40
C ARG A 129 9.37 -36.17 -17.56
N MET A 130 9.16 -35.57 -18.72
CA MET A 130 8.75 -36.28 -19.94
C MET A 130 9.84 -37.24 -20.42
N ALA A 131 11.12 -36.86 -20.33
CA ALA A 131 12.23 -37.74 -20.66
C ALA A 131 12.28 -38.96 -19.72
N GLU A 132 12.09 -38.78 -18.41
CA GLU A 132 12.01 -39.87 -17.43
C GLU A 132 10.86 -40.83 -17.74
N LEU A 133 9.67 -40.30 -18.06
CA LEU A 133 8.50 -41.11 -18.42
C LEU A 133 8.76 -41.91 -19.70
N SER A 134 9.41 -41.30 -20.69
CA SER A 134 9.79 -41.97 -21.93
C SER A 134 10.84 -43.07 -21.70
N GLU A 135 11.82 -42.84 -20.82
CA GLU A 135 12.83 -43.83 -20.47
C GLU A 135 12.22 -45.03 -19.74
N ALA A 136 11.32 -44.79 -18.78
CA ALA A 136 10.57 -45.83 -18.08
C ALA A 136 9.72 -46.67 -19.06
N TYR A 137 9.06 -46.02 -20.02
CA TYR A 137 8.29 -46.71 -21.07
C TYR A 137 9.20 -47.61 -21.92
N ASN A 138 10.36 -47.11 -22.34
CA ASN A 138 11.31 -47.85 -23.16
C ASN A 138 11.93 -49.04 -22.41
N ALA A 139 12.19 -48.90 -21.11
CA ALA A 139 12.67 -49.99 -20.27
C ALA A 139 11.64 -51.13 -20.18
N LEU A 140 10.36 -50.79 -20.04
CA LEU A 140 9.27 -51.76 -20.09
C LEU A 140 9.13 -52.41 -21.47
N GLU A 141 9.34 -51.66 -22.55
CA GLU A 141 9.33 -52.20 -23.91
C GLU A 141 10.44 -53.25 -24.11
N GLN A 142 11.64 -52.98 -23.61
CA GLN A 142 12.75 -53.93 -23.66
C GLN A 142 12.47 -55.21 -22.84
N GLN A 143 11.74 -55.10 -21.73
CA GLN A 143 11.36 -56.26 -20.90
C GLN A 143 10.35 -57.19 -21.58
N LYS A 144 9.60 -56.74 -22.59
CA LYS A 144 8.68 -57.62 -23.34
C LYS A 144 9.41 -58.80 -23.97
N GLY A 145 10.67 -58.63 -24.38
CA GLY A 145 11.51 -59.72 -24.89
C GLY A 145 11.63 -60.89 -23.91
N ASN A 146 11.66 -60.61 -22.61
CA ASN A 146 11.74 -61.63 -21.55
C ASN A 146 10.43 -62.39 -21.34
N CYS A 147 9.32 -61.94 -21.93
CA CYS A 147 8.04 -62.64 -21.88
C CYS A 147 7.97 -63.81 -22.88
N TYR A 148 8.98 -63.94 -23.77
CA TYR A 148 9.05 -64.99 -24.77
C TYR A 148 10.17 -65.98 -24.43
N THR A 149 9.84 -67.27 -24.34
CA THR A 149 10.83 -68.36 -24.15
C THR A 149 10.78 -69.31 -25.34
N TYR A 150 11.94 -69.67 -25.87
CA TYR A 150 12.08 -70.56 -27.04
C TYR A 150 12.55 -71.95 -26.62
N SER A 151 11.84 -72.99 -27.05
CA SER A 151 12.22 -74.38 -26.79
C SER A 151 13.12 -74.95 -27.89
N PHE A 152 13.93 -75.97 -27.55
CA PHE A 152 14.87 -76.64 -28.46
C PHE A 152 14.21 -77.23 -29.73
N TYR A 153 12.91 -77.53 -29.68
CA TYR A 153 12.13 -78.06 -30.81
C TYR A 153 11.34 -76.99 -31.58
N GLY A 154 11.59 -75.70 -31.33
CA GLY A 154 11.01 -74.58 -32.10
C GLY A 154 9.64 -74.06 -31.59
N GLY A 155 9.21 -74.44 -30.38
CA GLY A 155 7.99 -73.91 -29.77
C GLY A 155 8.24 -72.63 -28.96
N THR A 156 7.39 -71.62 -29.09
CA THR A 156 7.43 -70.38 -28.30
C THR A 156 6.41 -70.44 -27.16
N MET A 157 6.86 -70.19 -25.93
CA MET A 157 5.98 -69.96 -24.77
C MET A 157 5.95 -68.47 -24.46
N ILE A 158 4.77 -67.93 -24.16
CA ILE A 158 4.54 -66.51 -23.88
C ILE A 158 3.97 -66.38 -22.46
N ASP A 159 4.58 -65.52 -21.65
CA ASP A 159 4.02 -65.08 -20.37
C ASP A 159 2.99 -63.97 -20.61
N TYR A 160 1.74 -64.36 -20.86
CA TYR A 160 0.64 -63.44 -21.11
C TYR A 160 0.31 -62.54 -19.91
N GLN A 161 0.52 -63.03 -18.69
CA GLN A 161 0.24 -62.23 -17.50
C GLN A 161 1.26 -61.10 -17.37
N ARG A 162 2.56 -61.42 -17.48
CA ARG A 162 3.61 -60.41 -17.43
C ARG A 162 3.50 -59.40 -18.58
N LEU A 163 3.12 -59.87 -19.77
CA LEU A 163 2.91 -59.01 -20.93
C LEU A 163 1.75 -58.02 -20.70
N ALA A 164 0.64 -58.48 -20.13
CA ALA A 164 -0.50 -57.63 -19.80
C ALA A 164 -0.17 -56.60 -18.70
N GLU A 165 0.59 -56.99 -17.67
CA GLU A 165 1.10 -56.06 -16.64
C GLU A 165 1.97 -54.96 -17.25
N ILE A 166 2.91 -55.33 -18.12
CA ILE A 166 3.78 -54.36 -18.82
C ILE A 166 2.94 -53.39 -19.66
N GLN A 167 1.94 -53.89 -20.38
CA GLN A 167 1.04 -53.06 -21.19
C GLN A 167 0.25 -52.07 -20.34
N SER A 168 -0.28 -52.51 -19.19
CA SER A 168 -1.00 -51.62 -18.27
C SER A 168 -0.11 -50.48 -17.75
N GLN A 169 1.12 -50.80 -17.32
CA GLN A 169 2.07 -49.79 -16.85
C GLN A 169 2.50 -48.82 -17.96
N GLN A 170 2.68 -49.33 -19.17
CA GLN A 170 2.99 -48.48 -20.33
C GLN A 170 1.86 -47.51 -20.68
N GLU A 171 0.60 -47.92 -20.50
CA GLU A 171 -0.56 -47.04 -20.71
C GLU A 171 -0.61 -45.92 -19.65
N GLU A 172 -0.37 -46.24 -18.38
CA GLU A 172 -0.26 -45.23 -17.31
C GLU A 172 0.85 -44.20 -17.60
N LEU A 173 2.02 -44.66 -18.05
CA LEU A 173 3.13 -43.77 -18.43
C LEU A 173 2.77 -42.89 -19.64
N ARG A 174 2.06 -43.42 -20.63
CA ARG A 174 1.57 -42.64 -21.78
C ARG A 174 0.60 -41.55 -21.35
N ASN A 175 -0.33 -41.87 -20.47
CA ASN A 175 -1.30 -40.90 -19.96
C ASN A 175 -0.59 -39.78 -19.20
N ALA A 176 0.32 -40.12 -18.28
CA ALA A 176 1.12 -39.14 -17.55
C ALA A 176 1.99 -38.27 -18.48
N TYR A 177 2.55 -38.85 -19.54
CA TYR A 177 3.32 -38.10 -20.54
C TYR A 177 2.43 -37.10 -21.29
N ALA A 178 1.25 -37.54 -21.74
CA ALA A 178 0.30 -36.70 -22.45
C ALA A 178 -0.20 -35.53 -21.58
N GLU A 179 -0.48 -35.77 -20.30
CA GLU A 179 -0.83 -34.71 -19.33
C GLU A 179 0.30 -33.68 -19.18
N MET A 180 1.55 -34.14 -19.05
CA MET A 180 2.72 -33.26 -18.92
C MET A 180 2.97 -32.45 -20.19
N GLN A 181 2.83 -33.08 -21.36
CA GLN A 181 2.93 -32.42 -22.66
C GLN A 181 1.87 -31.32 -22.80
N GLN A 182 0.62 -31.61 -22.43
CA GLN A 182 -0.46 -30.62 -22.46
C GLN A 182 -0.18 -29.44 -21.52
N ALA A 183 0.30 -29.71 -20.30
CA ALA A 183 0.68 -28.67 -19.35
C ALA A 183 1.82 -27.79 -19.89
N LYS A 184 2.81 -28.39 -20.55
CA LYS A 184 3.92 -27.69 -21.19
C LYS A 184 3.45 -26.81 -22.36
N ASP A 185 2.57 -27.33 -23.21
CA ASP A 185 2.04 -26.63 -24.38
C ASP A 185 1.16 -25.44 -24.01
N ASN A 186 0.51 -25.48 -22.83
CA ASN A 186 -0.23 -24.35 -22.28
C ASN A 186 0.65 -23.15 -21.89
N VAL A 187 1.97 -23.34 -21.78
CA VAL A 187 2.91 -22.25 -21.57
C VAL A 187 3.38 -21.76 -22.94
N ASP A 188 2.91 -20.59 -23.38
CA ASP A 188 3.22 -20.05 -24.71
C ASP A 188 4.72 -19.64 -24.83
N ASP A 189 5.41 -20.13 -25.86
CA ASP A 189 6.81 -19.82 -26.16
C ASP A 189 7.03 -18.38 -26.65
N ASN A 190 5.99 -17.73 -27.15
CA ASN A 190 6.05 -16.40 -27.76
C ASN A 190 5.37 -15.32 -26.92
N LEU A 191 5.21 -15.56 -25.61
CA LEU A 191 4.71 -14.58 -24.67
C LEU A 191 5.48 -13.25 -24.80
N ASP A 192 4.82 -12.22 -25.34
CA ASP A 192 5.34 -10.86 -25.32
C ASP A 192 5.21 -10.30 -23.90
N PRO A 193 6.31 -10.10 -23.16
CA PRO A 193 6.22 -9.60 -21.79
C PRO A 193 5.62 -8.19 -21.73
N SER A 194 5.74 -7.41 -22.80
CA SER A 194 5.24 -6.04 -22.84
C SER A 194 3.72 -5.96 -22.86
N SER A 195 3.03 -7.01 -23.32
CA SER A 195 1.57 -7.10 -23.41
C SER A 195 0.90 -7.63 -22.14
N MET A 196 1.63 -7.77 -21.02
CA MET A 196 1.10 -8.27 -19.75
C MET A 196 0.88 -7.09 -18.79
N PRO A 197 -0.35 -6.57 -18.66
CA PRO A 197 -0.65 -5.55 -17.67
C PRO A 197 -0.53 -6.14 -16.26
N ILE A 198 0.08 -5.36 -15.37
CA ILE A 198 0.23 -5.70 -13.96
C ILE A 198 -0.54 -4.66 -13.16
N THR A 199 -1.55 -5.10 -12.43
CA THR A 199 -2.44 -4.21 -11.68
C THR A 199 -2.50 -4.63 -10.21
N PRO A 200 -2.30 -3.70 -9.26
CA PRO A 200 -2.57 -3.99 -7.86
C PRO A 200 -4.08 -4.09 -7.64
N VAL A 201 -4.50 -5.09 -6.88
CA VAL A 201 -5.84 -5.22 -6.32
C VAL A 201 -5.75 -4.85 -4.85
N CYS A 202 -6.47 -3.80 -4.46
CA CYS A 202 -6.37 -3.22 -3.12
C CYS A 202 -7.73 -3.24 -2.42
N GLU A 203 -7.72 -3.64 -1.15
CA GLU A 203 -8.82 -3.54 -0.21
C GLU A 203 -8.41 -2.63 0.93
N LEU A 204 -9.08 -1.48 1.05
CA LEU A 204 -8.66 -0.39 1.93
C LEU A 204 -9.67 -0.17 3.06
N GLY A 205 -9.14 0.06 4.25
CA GLY A 205 -9.93 0.45 5.42
C GLY A 205 -9.11 1.29 6.39
N ILE A 206 -9.79 1.93 7.35
CA ILE A 206 -9.13 2.75 8.37
C ILE A 206 -9.55 2.38 9.79
N ALA A 207 -8.67 2.70 10.75
CA ALA A 207 -9.00 2.72 12.16
C ALA A 207 -8.70 4.10 12.77
N TYR A 208 -9.60 4.56 13.63
CA TYR A 208 -9.49 5.85 14.29
C TYR A 208 -8.60 5.77 15.53
N ASN A 209 -8.01 6.91 15.88
CA ASN A 209 -7.43 7.10 17.20
C ASN A 209 -8.44 6.76 18.31
N ASP A 210 -7.94 6.22 19.42
CA ASP A 210 -8.72 5.82 20.59
C ASP A 210 -9.74 4.70 20.35
N THR A 211 -9.51 3.85 19.33
CA THR A 211 -10.33 2.66 19.08
C THR A 211 -9.56 1.36 19.30
N TYR A 212 -10.26 0.28 19.61
CA TYR A 212 -9.65 -1.05 19.71
C TYR A 212 -9.73 -1.75 18.35
N VAL A 213 -8.59 -2.28 17.92
CA VAL A 213 -8.46 -3.10 16.72
C VAL A 213 -7.88 -4.46 17.09
N THR A 214 -8.44 -5.51 16.52
CA THR A 214 -8.08 -6.92 16.79
C THR A 214 -7.59 -7.61 15.54
N ASN A 215 -8.20 -7.32 14.40
CA ASN A 215 -7.88 -7.92 13.11
C ASN A 215 -8.25 -6.96 11.96
N GLU A 216 -7.93 -7.38 10.73
CA GLU A 216 -8.11 -6.59 9.51
C GLU A 216 -9.56 -6.14 9.28
N LYS A 217 -10.55 -6.93 9.71
CA LYS A 217 -11.97 -6.61 9.54
C LYS A 217 -12.39 -5.34 10.27
N ASP A 218 -11.72 -5.03 11.37
CA ASP A 218 -11.95 -3.78 12.12
C ASP A 218 -11.60 -2.53 11.30
N PHE A 219 -10.87 -2.71 10.19
CA PHE A 219 -10.58 -1.69 9.19
C PHE A 219 -11.51 -1.85 7.98
N LEU A 220 -11.46 -3.04 7.35
CA LEU A 220 -12.02 -3.31 6.02
C LEU A 220 -13.55 -3.36 6.02
N GLU A 221 -14.17 -3.87 7.09
CA GLU A 221 -15.62 -3.96 7.18
C GLU A 221 -16.23 -2.74 7.88
N ARG A 222 -15.53 -2.20 8.88
CA ARG A 222 -16.05 -1.09 9.71
C ARG A 222 -15.93 0.27 9.06
N ASN A 223 -14.78 0.58 8.46
CA ASN A 223 -14.51 1.88 7.82
C ASN A 223 -13.84 1.68 6.45
N PRO A 224 -14.54 1.02 5.50
CA PRO A 224 -13.98 0.78 4.19
C PRO A 224 -13.75 2.08 3.42
N CYS A 225 -12.67 2.10 2.65
CA CYS A 225 -12.27 3.22 1.81
C CYS A 225 -12.18 2.79 0.34
N VAL A 226 -12.20 3.78 -0.55
CA VAL A 226 -11.85 3.64 -1.96
C VAL A 226 -10.79 4.68 -2.33
N VAL A 227 -9.88 4.33 -3.24
CA VAL A 227 -8.96 5.31 -3.83
C VAL A 227 -9.74 6.18 -4.81
N THR A 228 -9.67 7.51 -4.65
CA THR A 228 -10.32 8.47 -5.55
C THR A 228 -9.33 9.23 -6.41
N LYS A 229 -8.07 9.31 -5.98
CA LYS A 229 -7.00 9.97 -6.73
C LYS A 229 -5.63 9.43 -6.34
N VAL A 230 -4.76 9.22 -7.32
CA VAL A 230 -3.34 8.97 -7.11
C VAL A 230 -2.54 9.93 -7.96
N SER A 231 -1.36 10.33 -7.48
CA SER A 231 -0.45 11.14 -8.26
C SER A 231 0.14 10.33 -9.42
N ASP A 232 0.18 10.94 -10.60
CA ASP A 232 0.79 10.43 -11.83
C ASP A 232 2.29 10.73 -11.92
N LYS A 233 2.82 11.60 -11.03
CA LYS A 233 4.24 11.93 -10.99
C LYS A 233 5.02 10.94 -10.12
N ASP A 234 6.19 10.51 -10.57
CA ASP A 234 7.03 9.55 -9.86
C ASP A 234 7.59 10.06 -8.53
N ASP A 235 7.74 11.38 -8.43
CA ASP A 235 8.31 12.06 -7.28
C ASP A 235 7.28 12.61 -6.29
N VAL A 236 6.00 12.61 -6.64
CA VAL A 236 4.90 12.99 -5.76
C VAL A 236 4.17 11.74 -5.32
N ASP A 237 4.49 11.28 -4.12
CA ASP A 237 3.91 10.09 -3.52
C ASP A 237 2.64 10.44 -2.72
N LEU A 238 1.61 10.94 -3.40
CA LEU A 238 0.31 11.30 -2.80
C LEU A 238 -0.84 10.46 -3.36
N ALA A 239 -1.77 10.12 -2.48
CA ALA A 239 -3.06 9.56 -2.82
C ALA A 239 -4.18 10.15 -1.95
N VAL A 240 -5.39 10.08 -2.49
CA VAL A 240 -6.63 10.42 -1.80
C VAL A 240 -7.48 9.17 -1.70
N LEU A 241 -7.89 8.88 -0.47
CA LEU A 241 -8.88 7.89 -0.13
C LEU A 241 -10.20 8.58 0.22
N GLN A 242 -11.28 7.83 0.14
CA GLN A 242 -12.61 8.27 0.49
C GLN A 242 -13.32 7.17 1.26
N LEU A 243 -13.80 7.47 2.47
CA LEU A 243 -14.71 6.58 3.18
C LEU A 243 -15.93 6.27 2.32
N LYS A 244 -16.36 5.01 2.26
CA LYS A 244 -17.52 4.60 1.44
C LYS A 244 -18.83 5.28 1.86
N ASP A 245 -18.96 5.66 3.12
CA ASP A 245 -20.14 6.38 3.65
C ASP A 245 -20.09 7.90 3.37
N LYS A 246 -18.95 8.40 2.87
CA LYS A 246 -18.68 9.80 2.54
C LYS A 246 -18.89 10.76 3.71
N LYS A 247 -18.52 10.35 4.93
CA LYS A 247 -18.67 11.19 6.14
C LYS A 247 -17.40 11.19 6.99
N THR A 248 -16.89 12.38 7.26
CA THR A 248 -15.88 12.57 8.32
C THR A 248 -16.58 12.53 9.68
N PRO A 249 -16.06 11.81 10.69
CA PRO A 249 -16.62 11.83 12.04
C PRO A 249 -16.70 13.26 12.60
N GLU A 250 -17.80 13.62 13.27
CA GLU A 250 -18.09 15.01 13.68
C GLU A 250 -17.00 15.67 14.54
N LYS A 251 -16.25 14.88 15.31
CA LYS A 251 -15.17 15.35 16.20
C LYS A 251 -13.78 15.23 15.59
N ALA A 252 -13.65 14.67 14.39
CA ALA A 252 -12.38 14.51 13.74
C ALA A 252 -11.87 15.87 13.26
N HIS A 253 -10.60 16.15 13.53
CA HIS A 253 -9.95 17.33 12.99
C HIS A 253 -9.79 17.20 11.48
N VAL A 254 -10.07 18.29 10.77
CA VAL A 254 -9.84 18.38 9.34
C VAL A 254 -8.64 19.28 9.07
N PHE A 255 -7.60 18.68 8.49
CA PHE A 255 -6.36 19.37 8.19
C PHE A 255 -6.55 20.30 6.98
N ALA A 256 -5.95 21.47 7.08
CA ALA A 256 -5.96 22.48 6.03
C ALA A 256 -4.58 23.10 5.88
N LEU A 257 -4.24 23.45 4.65
CA LEU A 257 -3.12 24.34 4.38
C LEU A 257 -3.44 25.74 4.92
N LYS A 258 -2.41 26.53 5.20
CA LYS A 258 -2.59 27.94 5.58
C LYS A 258 -3.41 28.67 4.51
N GLY A 259 -4.38 29.48 4.95
CA GLY A 259 -5.29 30.23 4.06
C GLY A 259 -6.36 29.39 3.36
N ARG A 260 -6.33 28.05 3.44
CA ARG A 260 -7.36 27.20 2.84
C ARG A 260 -8.57 27.09 3.76
N GLN A 261 -9.73 27.50 3.27
CA GLN A 261 -10.98 27.39 4.01
C GLN A 261 -11.58 26.00 3.88
N VAL A 262 -11.87 25.38 5.02
CA VAL A 262 -12.57 24.10 5.13
C VAL A 262 -13.92 24.37 5.81
N GLY A 263 -15.03 24.18 5.10
CA GLY A 263 -16.39 24.35 5.63
C GLY A 263 -16.95 25.78 5.59
N LYS A 264 -18.10 26.01 6.24
CA LYS A 264 -18.77 27.32 6.33
C LYS A 264 -18.08 28.19 7.40
N ARG A 265 -17.78 29.45 7.05
CA ARG A 265 -17.19 30.45 7.96
C ARG A 265 -17.91 30.50 9.32
N SER A 266 -17.18 30.30 10.40
CA SER A 266 -17.61 30.80 11.71
C SER A 266 -17.50 32.32 11.73
N PHE A 267 -18.42 33.02 12.41
CA PHE A 267 -18.42 34.49 12.54
C PHE A 267 -17.06 35.02 13.04
N TRP A 268 -16.41 34.27 13.93
CA TRP A 268 -15.08 34.60 14.45
C TRP A 268 -13.97 34.51 13.40
N GLN A 269 -14.02 33.55 12.48
CA GLN A 269 -13.10 33.46 11.34
C GLN A 269 -13.27 34.62 10.35
N HIS A 270 -14.48 35.19 10.25
CA HIS A 270 -14.70 36.37 9.42
C HIS A 270 -14.01 37.60 10.03
N LEU A 271 -14.18 37.80 11.34
CA LEU A 271 -13.53 38.90 12.07
C LEU A 271 -12.00 38.78 12.04
N THR A 272 -11.43 37.60 12.31
CA THR A 272 -9.96 37.44 12.31
C THR A 272 -9.34 37.64 10.93
N SER A 273 -10.00 37.20 9.84
CA SER A 273 -9.51 37.41 8.47
C SER A 273 -9.44 38.88 8.04
N VAL A 274 -10.16 39.78 8.73
CA VAL A 274 -10.10 41.23 8.48
C VAL A 274 -8.94 41.91 9.23
N PHE A 275 -8.40 41.26 10.27
CA PHE A 275 -7.31 41.77 11.11
C PHE A 275 -5.99 41.03 10.92
N SER A 276 -5.95 39.99 10.08
CA SER A 276 -4.74 39.20 9.80
C SER A 276 -4.13 39.69 8.48
N ASP A 277 -2.91 40.23 8.54
CA ASP A 277 -2.11 40.51 7.34
C ASP A 277 -1.58 39.17 6.80
N ASP A 278 -2.38 38.53 5.94
CA ASP A 278 -2.11 37.20 5.35
C ASP A 278 -1.06 37.31 4.22
N GLY A 279 0.12 37.85 4.53
CA GLY A 279 1.30 37.59 3.72
C GLY A 279 1.57 36.08 3.70
N GLU A 280 1.85 35.50 2.53
CA GLU A 280 2.35 34.13 2.39
C GLU A 280 3.62 33.97 3.23
N GLN A 281 3.45 33.59 4.48
CA GLN A 281 4.56 33.32 5.37
C GLN A 281 5.12 31.96 4.95
N LYS A 282 6.09 32.01 4.05
CA LYS A 282 6.83 30.85 3.57
C LYS A 282 7.55 30.18 4.74
N LEU A 283 7.68 28.85 4.68
CA LEU A 283 8.47 28.08 5.64
C LEU A 283 9.86 28.71 5.82
N GLU A 284 10.33 28.75 7.06
CA GLU A 284 11.64 29.31 7.41
C GLU A 284 12.64 28.21 7.82
N MET A 285 13.92 28.43 7.55
CA MET A 285 14.98 27.54 8.04
C MET A 285 14.98 27.50 9.57
N GLY A 286 15.02 26.31 10.15
CA GLY A 286 14.98 26.13 11.59
C GLY A 286 13.59 26.28 12.21
N GLN A 287 12.53 26.51 11.41
CA GLN A 287 11.16 26.56 11.90
C GLN A 287 10.77 25.23 12.56
N GLN A 288 10.09 25.33 13.71
CA GLN A 288 9.59 24.18 14.45
C GLN A 288 8.41 23.54 13.71
N LEU A 289 8.48 22.22 13.55
CA LEU A 289 7.44 21.39 12.95
C LEU A 289 7.05 20.25 13.89
N TYR A 290 5.82 19.77 13.71
CA TYR A 290 5.27 18.60 14.38
C TYR A 290 4.74 17.62 13.35
N MET A 291 4.97 16.34 13.57
CA MET A 291 4.37 15.27 12.79
C MET A 291 3.50 14.45 13.73
N ILE A 292 2.27 14.16 13.29
CA ILE A 292 1.33 13.33 14.04
C ILE A 292 0.87 12.15 13.18
N GLY A 293 0.91 10.94 13.73
CA GLY A 293 0.56 9.75 12.97
C GLY A 293 0.83 8.48 13.76
N TYR A 294 1.01 7.37 13.04
CA TYR A 294 1.20 6.03 13.61
C TYR A 294 2.58 5.49 13.25
N ASN A 295 3.58 5.94 14.00
CA ASN A 295 4.95 5.44 13.89
C ASN A 295 4.96 3.94 14.25
N ALA A 296 5.64 3.12 13.45
CA ALA A 296 5.60 1.65 13.51
C ALA A 296 4.18 1.04 13.38
N GLY A 297 3.23 1.77 12.81
CA GLY A 297 1.86 1.30 12.56
C GLY A 297 1.20 0.72 13.81
N LEU A 298 0.73 -0.54 13.71
CA LEU A 298 0.06 -1.23 14.82
C LEU A 298 1.01 -1.70 15.93
N ILE A 299 2.32 -1.80 15.67
CA ILE A 299 3.30 -2.30 16.66
C ILE A 299 3.40 -1.34 17.84
N LEU A 300 3.53 -0.04 17.58
CA LEU A 300 3.55 0.98 18.64
C LEU A 300 2.17 1.63 18.85
N GLY A 301 1.34 1.71 17.81
CA GLY A 301 0.01 2.30 17.92
C GLY A 301 -0.91 1.52 18.85
N THR A 302 -0.80 0.19 18.92
CA THR A 302 -1.68 -0.63 19.75
C THR A 302 -1.24 -0.58 21.21
N THR A 303 -2.07 0.04 22.06
CA THR A 303 -1.84 0.13 23.50
C THR A 303 -2.95 -0.58 24.28
N LYS A 304 -2.78 -0.72 25.61
CA LYS A 304 -3.85 -1.19 26.50
C LYS A 304 -5.11 -0.31 26.48
N GLN A 305 -4.98 0.94 26.03
CA GLN A 305 -6.06 1.93 25.91
C GLN A 305 -6.57 2.07 24.47
N GLY A 306 -6.29 1.08 23.61
CA GLY A 306 -6.60 1.13 22.18
C GLY A 306 -5.48 1.75 21.36
N LEU A 307 -5.80 2.04 20.11
CA LEU A 307 -4.93 2.64 19.12
C LEU A 307 -4.62 4.10 19.51
N LYS A 308 -3.35 4.46 19.64
CA LYS A 308 -2.89 5.80 20.00
C LYS A 308 -1.98 6.36 18.93
N ALA A 309 -2.27 7.56 18.44
CA ALA A 309 -1.38 8.33 17.59
C ALA A 309 -0.18 8.81 18.41
N GLN A 310 0.97 8.98 17.76
CA GLN A 310 2.16 9.62 18.33
C GLN A 310 2.35 10.98 17.68
N MET A 311 2.91 11.91 18.46
CA MET A 311 3.41 13.18 17.93
C MET A 311 4.91 13.28 18.18
N THR A 312 5.62 13.59 17.11
CA THR A 312 7.06 13.85 17.11
C THR A 312 7.31 15.27 16.61
N SER A 313 8.50 15.80 16.89
CA SER A 313 8.82 17.18 16.56
C SER A 313 10.26 17.30 16.07
N GLY A 314 10.53 18.38 15.33
CA GLY A 314 11.81 18.63 14.71
C GLY A 314 11.80 19.99 14.02
N LYS A 315 12.87 20.32 13.30
CA LYS A 315 12.99 21.61 12.63
C LYS A 315 13.17 21.44 11.14
N VAL A 316 12.79 22.45 10.37
CA VAL A 316 13.16 22.57 8.95
C VAL A 316 14.69 22.62 8.85
N THR A 317 15.27 21.66 8.15
CA THR A 317 16.71 21.56 7.89
C THR A 317 17.08 21.95 6.47
N GLN A 318 16.11 21.94 5.54
CA GLN A 318 16.25 22.48 4.20
C GLN A 318 14.88 22.97 3.73
N LEU A 319 14.83 24.18 3.15
CA LEU A 319 13.63 24.71 2.52
C LEU A 319 13.21 23.86 1.31
N PRO A 320 11.91 23.87 0.95
CA PRO A 320 11.43 23.17 -0.24
C PRO A 320 12.18 23.60 -1.50
N ASP A 321 12.68 22.63 -2.26
CA ASP A 321 13.26 22.82 -3.60
C ASP A 321 12.21 22.71 -4.72
N GLY A 322 10.92 22.75 -4.34
CA GLY A 322 9.78 22.48 -5.21
C GLY A 322 9.35 21.02 -5.22
N GLN A 323 10.20 20.08 -4.80
CA GLN A 323 9.91 18.65 -4.82
C GLN A 323 9.76 18.06 -3.42
N ARG A 324 10.65 18.45 -2.50
CA ARG A 324 10.72 17.89 -1.14
C ARG A 324 11.05 18.95 -0.11
N LEU A 325 10.48 18.80 1.09
CA LEU A 325 10.86 19.50 2.31
C LEU A 325 11.73 18.58 3.17
N LEU A 326 12.83 19.08 3.72
CA LEU A 326 13.67 18.30 4.64
C LEU A 326 13.53 18.82 6.08
N TYR A 327 13.39 17.90 7.02
CA TYR A 327 13.32 18.19 8.44
C TYR A 327 14.02 17.14 9.30
N SER A 328 14.26 17.50 10.56
CA SER A 328 14.89 16.64 11.57
C SER A 328 13.91 15.82 12.42
N ILE A 329 12.65 15.68 11.99
CA ILE A 329 11.63 14.91 12.73
C ILE A 329 11.97 13.42 12.62
N PRO A 330 12.08 12.66 13.72
CA PRO A 330 12.34 11.22 13.66
C PRO A 330 11.12 10.46 13.14
N THR A 331 11.35 9.48 12.26
CA THR A 331 10.28 8.66 11.66
C THR A 331 10.61 7.18 11.76
N LEU A 332 9.58 6.36 11.90
CA LEU A 332 9.66 4.90 11.74
C LEU A 332 8.77 4.47 10.57
N GLN A 333 8.90 3.22 10.13
CA GLN A 333 7.95 2.62 9.18
C GLN A 333 6.51 2.83 9.66
N GLY A 334 5.54 3.05 8.77
CA GLY A 334 4.15 3.37 9.14
C GLY A 334 3.86 4.86 9.37
N SER A 335 4.89 5.69 9.58
CA SER A 335 4.76 7.16 9.58
C SER A 335 4.48 7.75 8.19
N SER A 336 4.62 6.96 7.13
CA SER A 336 4.26 7.32 5.75
C SER A 336 2.83 7.84 5.69
N GLY A 337 2.65 9.03 5.13
CA GLY A 337 1.36 9.68 4.94
C GLY A 337 0.95 10.55 6.13
N SER A 338 1.77 10.63 7.18
CA SER A 338 1.48 11.49 8.33
C SER A 338 1.47 12.98 7.94
N PRO A 339 0.50 13.77 8.41
CA PRO A 339 0.56 15.22 8.24
C PRO A 339 1.69 15.81 9.08
N VAL A 340 2.44 16.73 8.46
CA VAL A 340 3.42 17.59 9.12
C VAL A 340 2.82 18.98 9.20
N VAL A 341 2.84 19.56 10.41
CA VAL A 341 2.21 20.85 10.70
C VAL A 341 3.19 21.84 11.34
N ASP A 342 2.89 23.13 11.21
CA ASP A 342 3.58 24.19 11.95
C ASP A 342 3.04 24.35 13.39
N GLU A 343 3.59 25.31 14.14
CA GLU A 343 3.19 25.64 15.51
C GLU A 343 1.74 26.18 15.64
N TYR A 344 1.05 26.42 14.52
CA TYR A 344 -0.36 26.84 14.47
C TYR A 344 -1.28 25.68 14.03
N GLY A 345 -0.70 24.52 13.71
CA GLY A 345 -1.40 23.35 13.20
C GLY A 345 -1.86 23.49 11.74
N ASN A 346 -1.25 24.38 10.96
CA ASN A 346 -1.43 24.38 9.51
C ASN A 346 -0.66 23.22 8.91
N LEU A 347 -1.24 22.50 7.95
CA LEU A 347 -0.53 21.48 7.18
C LEU A 347 0.54 22.15 6.31
N VAL A 348 1.78 21.68 6.42
CA VAL A 348 2.93 22.17 5.65
C VAL A 348 3.52 21.12 4.72
N ALA A 349 3.36 19.84 5.06
CA ALA A 349 3.81 18.73 4.23
C ALA A 349 3.11 17.42 4.58
N VAL A 350 3.21 16.42 3.70
CA VAL A 350 2.88 15.02 3.98
C VAL A 350 4.17 14.21 4.07
N ASN A 351 4.42 13.55 5.19
CA ASN A 351 5.63 12.77 5.39
C ASN A 351 5.73 11.62 4.38
N PHE A 352 6.88 11.47 3.72
CA PHE A 352 7.19 10.34 2.85
C PHE A 352 8.66 9.93 3.06
N ALA A 353 8.89 8.69 3.51
CA ALA A 353 10.25 8.23 3.79
C ALA A 353 10.97 7.87 2.47
N LYS A 354 11.98 8.66 2.07
CA LYS A 354 12.82 8.35 0.91
C LYS A 354 14.29 8.74 1.17
N LEU A 355 14.93 8.10 2.15
CA LEU A 355 16.37 7.84 2.15
C LEU A 355 16.65 6.70 3.13
N GLY A 356 17.39 5.69 2.67
CA GLY A 356 17.77 4.53 3.49
C GLY A 356 18.65 4.93 4.68
N THR A 357 18.41 4.23 5.79
CA THR A 357 19.30 4.03 6.96
C THR A 357 19.75 5.22 7.80
N THR A 358 19.31 6.46 7.54
CA THR A 358 19.62 7.60 8.44
C THR A 358 18.38 8.13 9.17
N ASP A 359 18.21 7.78 10.44
CA ASP A 359 17.06 8.15 11.28
C ASP A 359 16.93 9.65 11.60
N ASN A 360 17.93 10.46 11.20
CA ASN A 360 18.05 11.87 11.61
C ASN A 360 17.49 12.88 10.60
N PHE A 361 17.16 12.47 9.37
CA PHE A 361 16.67 13.36 8.31
C PHE A 361 15.56 12.71 7.52
N ASN A 362 14.42 13.42 7.43
CA ASN A 362 13.23 12.91 6.77
C ASN A 362 12.65 13.92 5.78
N PHE A 363 11.90 13.39 4.82
CA PHE A 363 11.36 14.14 3.70
C PHE A 363 9.85 14.24 3.78
N GLY A 364 9.32 15.41 3.43
CA GLY A 364 7.89 15.66 3.29
C GLY A 364 7.57 16.19 1.90
N ILE A 365 6.41 15.82 1.37
CA ILE A 365 5.85 16.37 0.14
C ILE A 365 5.32 17.76 0.50
N PRO A 366 5.90 18.85 -0.04
CA PRO A 366 5.61 20.19 0.43
C PRO A 366 4.23 20.67 -0.02
N GLU A 367 3.73 21.69 0.69
CA GLU A 367 2.47 22.37 0.42
C GLU A 367 2.19 22.65 -1.07
N ASP A 368 3.16 23.15 -1.83
CA ASP A 368 2.97 23.45 -3.26
C ASP A 368 2.58 22.22 -4.09
N GLN A 369 3.21 21.07 -3.81
CA GLN A 369 2.86 19.80 -4.46
C GLN A 369 1.49 19.31 -4.01
N ILE A 370 1.12 19.53 -2.74
CA ILE A 370 -0.21 19.20 -2.22
C ILE A 370 -1.28 20.06 -2.95
N ARG A 371 -1.04 21.37 -3.11
CA ARG A 371 -1.94 22.29 -3.84
C ARG A 371 -2.09 21.86 -5.28
N GLN A 372 -0.98 21.60 -5.98
CA GLN A 372 -1.01 21.15 -7.37
C GLN A 372 -1.72 19.81 -7.53
N PHE A 373 -1.43 18.85 -6.66
CA PHE A 373 -2.07 17.53 -6.67
C PHE A 373 -3.58 17.65 -6.43
N MET A 374 -4.02 18.50 -5.51
CA MET A 374 -5.43 18.63 -5.19
C MET A 374 -6.19 19.62 -6.08
N GLY A 375 -5.49 20.46 -6.84
CA GLY A 375 -6.07 21.54 -7.64
C GLY A 375 -6.63 22.68 -6.78
N TRP A 376 -5.92 23.04 -5.70
CA TRP A 376 -6.31 24.10 -4.76
C TRP A 376 -5.71 25.46 -5.08
#